data_AF-A0A2H3E946-F1
#
_entry.id   AF-A0A2H3E946-F1
#
_cell.length_a   1.000
_cell.length_b   1.000
_cell.length_c   1.000
_cell.angle_alpha   90.00
_cell.angle_beta   90.00
_cell.angle_gamma   90.00
#
_symmetry.space_group_name_H-M   'P 1'
#
loop_
_entity.id
_entity.type
_entity.pdbx_description
1 polymer ?
#
loop_
_entity_poly.entity_id
_entity_poly.type
_entity_poly.pdbx_seq_one_letter_code
_entity_poly.pdbx_strand_id
1 'polypeptide(L)'
;DFYEDLVEDNAREWRLTLMEQCHKLKKCFQNELTVKQYDAALRRLWNTIGITSECEWVDRLWTGLRVEIQKGLWREKLHPEFSRYKDILHVAELTEVIESIDKPKG
;
A
#
# COMPACT_ATOMS: atom_id res chain seq x y z
N ASP A 1 -9.14 -32.57 15.36
CA ASP A 1 -7.78 -33.03 15.71
C ASP A 1 -7.18 -31.90 16.55
N PHE A 2 -6.89 -32.11 17.84
CA PHE A 2 -6.68 -31.01 18.81
C PHE A 2 -5.52 -30.06 18.43
N TYR A 3 -4.58 -30.54 17.62
CA TYR A 3 -3.47 -29.75 17.08
C TYR A 3 -3.84 -28.90 15.86
N GLU A 4 -4.79 -29.32 15.04
CA GLU A 4 -5.25 -28.52 13.89
C GLU A 4 -6.04 -27.30 14.38
N ASP A 5 -6.91 -27.47 15.37
CA ASP A 5 -7.69 -26.37 15.96
C ASP A 5 -6.77 -25.33 16.64
N LEU A 6 -5.70 -25.76 17.33
CA LEU A 6 -4.75 -24.85 17.97
C LEU A 6 -3.90 -24.06 16.94
N VAL A 7 -3.55 -24.69 15.82
CA VAL A 7 -2.83 -24.02 14.72
C VAL A 7 -3.74 -23.05 13.99
N GLU A 8 -5.01 -23.39 13.78
CA GLU A 8 -6.01 -22.50 13.17
C GLU A 8 -6.35 -21.32 14.07
N ASP A 9 -6.51 -21.52 15.38
CA ASP A 9 -6.78 -20.45 16.34
C ASP A 9 -5.58 -19.52 16.49
N ASN A 10 -4.36 -20.06 16.56
CA ASN A 10 -3.15 -19.25 16.52
C ASN A 10 -3.08 -18.48 15.19
N ALA A 11 -3.31 -19.12 14.04
CA ALA A 11 -3.32 -18.46 12.74
C ALA A 11 -4.42 -17.39 12.63
N ARG A 12 -5.56 -17.55 13.31
CA ARG A 12 -6.64 -16.56 13.41
C ARG A 12 -6.24 -15.37 14.26
N GLU A 13 -5.68 -15.61 15.44
CA GLU A 13 -5.14 -14.57 16.33
C GLU A 13 -4.03 -13.78 15.62
N TRP A 14 -3.13 -14.45 14.89
CA TRP A 14 -2.14 -13.79 14.05
C TRP A 14 -2.78 -12.99 12.91
N ARG A 15 -3.85 -13.50 12.28
CA ARG A 15 -4.58 -12.79 11.23
C ARG A 15 -5.30 -11.55 11.77
N LEU A 16 -5.88 -11.63 12.97
CA LEU A 16 -6.54 -10.53 13.66
C LEU A 16 -5.53 -9.47 14.10
N THR A 17 -4.40 -9.89 14.65
CA THR A 17 -3.29 -9.00 15.04
C THR A 17 -2.67 -8.33 13.80
N LEU A 18 -2.51 -9.07 12.70
CA LEU A 18 -2.09 -8.54 11.41
C LEU A 18 -3.13 -7.57 10.85
N MET A 19 -4.42 -7.88 10.96
CA MET A 19 -5.50 -6.97 10.55
C MET A 19 -5.54 -5.70 11.39
N GLU A 20 -5.29 -5.76 12.70
CA GLU A 20 -5.19 -4.59 13.57
C GLU A 20 -3.93 -3.75 13.31
N GLN A 21 -2.78 -4.40 13.07
CA GLN A 21 -1.58 -3.72 12.59
C GLN A 21 -1.85 -3.09 11.22
N CYS A 22 -2.49 -3.80 10.28
CA CYS A 22 -2.97 -3.29 9.00
C CYS A 22 -3.99 -2.15 9.17
N HIS A 23 -4.79 -2.15 10.23
CA HIS A 23 -5.76 -1.09 10.55
C HIS A 23 -5.07 0.14 11.17
N LYS A 24 -4.04 -0.05 11.99
CA LYS A 24 -3.14 1.03 12.44
C LYS A 24 -2.33 1.59 11.27
N LEU A 25 -1.94 0.70 10.35
CA LEU A 25 -1.31 1.04 9.09
C LEU A 25 -2.28 1.72 8.13
N LYS A 26 -3.60 1.47 8.15
CA LYS A 26 -4.59 2.27 7.38
C LYS A 26 -4.49 3.78 7.66
N LYS A 27 -3.71 4.24 8.65
CA LYS A 27 -3.36 5.65 8.87
C LYS A 27 -2.02 6.12 8.28
N CYS A 28 -1.17 5.24 7.75
CA CYS A 28 0.02 5.61 6.99
C CYS A 28 -0.39 5.91 5.54
N PHE A 29 -0.86 7.13 5.35
CA PHE A 29 -1.10 7.71 4.04
C PHE A 29 0.17 8.44 3.56
N GLN A 30 0.29 8.59 2.24
CA GLN A 30 1.31 9.42 1.62
C GLN A 30 1.31 10.83 2.21
N ASN A 31 0.14 11.46 2.40
CA ASN A 31 0.00 12.81 2.96
C ASN A 31 0.95 13.81 2.27
N GLU A 32 1.85 14.43 3.03
CA GLU A 32 2.87 15.39 2.57
C GLU A 32 4.15 14.72 2.05
N LEU A 33 4.26 13.38 2.13
CA LEU A 33 5.39 12.65 1.59
C LEU A 33 5.30 12.55 0.07
N THR A 34 6.47 12.55 -0.57
CA THR A 34 6.56 12.10 -1.97
C THR A 34 6.23 10.62 -2.09
N VAL A 35 5.80 10.18 -3.27
CA VAL A 35 5.52 8.75 -3.55
C VAL A 35 6.75 7.88 -3.22
N LYS A 36 7.97 8.35 -3.53
CA LYS A 36 9.22 7.66 -3.18
C LYS A 36 9.46 7.53 -1.69
N GLN A 37 9.24 8.61 -0.93
CA GLN A 37 9.41 8.57 0.53
C GLN A 37 8.38 7.64 1.17
N TYR A 38 7.16 7.64 0.63
CA TYR A 38 6.11 6.74 1.07
C TYR A 38 6.44 5.27 0.78
N ASP A 39 6.88 4.94 -0.44
CA ASP A 39 7.35 3.58 -0.80
C ASP A 39 8.51 3.12 0.09
N ALA A 40 9.49 3.99 0.36
CA ALA A 40 10.59 3.65 1.25
C ALA A 40 10.14 3.36 2.69
N ALA A 41 9.15 4.10 3.20
CA ALA A 41 8.56 3.85 4.51
C ALA A 41 7.80 2.52 4.53
N LEU A 42 7.02 2.21 3.48
CA LEU A 42 6.32 0.93 3.33
C LEU A 42 7.28 -0.25 3.29
N ARG A 43 8.38 -0.17 2.53
CA ARG A 43 9.40 -1.24 2.46
C ARG A 43 10.04 -1.54 3.81
N ARG A 44 10.37 -0.51 4.59
CA ARG A 44 10.94 -0.69 5.95
C ARG A 44 9.98 -1.43 6.86
N LEU A 45 8.70 -1.08 6.78
CA LEU A 45 7.64 -1.71 7.53
C LEU A 45 7.42 -3.17 7.10
N TRP A 46 7.38 -3.44 5.79
CA TRP A 46 7.23 -4.82 5.30
C TRP A 46 8.40 -5.70 5.70
N ASN A 47 9.63 -5.19 5.64
CA ASN A 47 10.81 -5.90 6.16
C ASN A 47 10.70 -6.20 7.65
N THR A 48 9.94 -5.41 8.41
CA THR A 48 9.74 -5.61 9.85
C THR A 48 8.67 -6.65 10.14
N ILE A 49 7.58 -6.66 9.37
CA ILE A 49 6.42 -7.55 9.58
C ILE A 49 6.59 -8.88 8.83
N GLY A 50 7.47 -8.95 7.84
CA GLY A 50 7.71 -10.15 7.03
C GLY A 50 6.64 -10.41 5.96
N ILE A 51 5.92 -9.38 5.52
CA ILE A 51 4.91 -9.52 4.45
C ILE A 51 5.61 -9.77 3.11
N THR A 52 5.27 -10.86 2.44
CA THR A 52 5.86 -11.28 1.16
C THR A 52 4.89 -11.29 -0.02
N SER A 53 3.59 -11.07 0.21
CA SER A 53 2.58 -11.08 -0.84
C SER A 53 2.61 -9.79 -1.65
N GLU A 54 2.88 -9.88 -2.95
CA GLU A 54 2.87 -8.72 -3.85
C GLU A 54 1.47 -8.07 -3.91
N CYS A 55 0.40 -8.86 -3.87
CA CYS A 55 -0.97 -8.33 -3.87
C CYS A 55 -1.24 -7.47 -2.64
N GLU A 56 -0.75 -7.86 -1.47
CA GLU A 56 -0.88 -7.06 -0.25
C GLU A 56 -0.03 -5.79 -0.34
N TRP A 57 1.14 -5.84 -0.97
CA TRP A 57 1.97 -4.65 -1.18
C TRP A 57 1.29 -3.65 -2.11
N VAL A 58 0.69 -4.15 -3.19
CA VAL A 58 -0.04 -3.34 -4.15
C VAL A 58 -1.26 -2.69 -3.50
N ASP A 59 -2.12 -3.46 -2.84
CA ASP A 59 -3.30 -2.93 -2.15
C ASP A 59 -2.91 -1.84 -1.15
N ARG A 60 -1.82 -2.09 -0.41
CA ARG A 60 -1.30 -1.17 0.59
C ARG A 60 -0.77 0.13 0.01
N LEU A 61 0.05 0.05 -1.05
CA LEU A 61 0.52 1.23 -1.75
C LEU A 61 -0.66 2.01 -2.31
N TRP A 62 -1.55 1.34 -3.04
CA TRP A 62 -2.69 1.96 -3.72
C TRP A 62 -3.59 2.72 -2.76
N THR A 63 -4.05 2.06 -1.69
CA THR A 63 -4.98 2.65 -0.71
C THR A 63 -4.37 3.79 0.10
N GLY A 64 -3.04 3.81 0.24
CA GLY A 64 -2.31 4.84 0.97
C GLY A 64 -1.90 6.06 0.14
N LEU A 65 -1.93 5.99 -1.19
CA LEU A 65 -1.65 7.12 -2.08
C LEU A 65 -2.75 8.20 -1.97
N ARG A 66 -2.39 9.44 -2.31
CA ARG A 66 -3.36 10.54 -2.43
C ARG A 66 -4.42 10.26 -3.49
N VAL A 67 -5.64 10.78 -3.29
CA VAL A 67 -6.80 10.51 -4.16
C VAL A 67 -6.57 10.96 -5.59
N GLU A 68 -5.85 12.06 -5.80
CA GLU A 68 -5.48 12.58 -7.12
C GLU A 68 -4.60 11.56 -7.87
N ILE A 69 -3.64 10.97 -7.16
CA ILE A 69 -2.75 9.95 -7.71
C ILE A 69 -3.51 8.66 -8.01
N GLN A 70 -4.39 8.22 -7.11
CA GLN A 70 -5.25 7.06 -7.36
C GLN A 70 -6.11 7.24 -8.62
N LYS A 71 -6.65 8.44 -8.86
CA LYS A 71 -7.38 8.76 -10.09
C LYS A 71 -6.48 8.67 -11.33
N GLY A 72 -5.22 9.12 -11.25
CA GLY A 72 -4.24 8.96 -12.33
C GLY A 72 -3.95 7.50 -12.65
N LEU A 73 -3.79 6.66 -11.63
CA LEU A 73 -3.59 5.21 -11.82
C LEU A 73 -4.77 4.56 -12.55
N TRP A 74 -6.01 4.93 -12.19
CA TRP A 74 -7.21 4.48 -12.90
C TRP A 74 -7.26 4.97 -14.35
N ARG A 75 -6.84 6.21 -14.64
CA ARG A 75 -6.78 6.74 -16.02
C ARG A 75 -5.79 5.97 -16.89
N GLU A 76 -4.68 5.53 -16.32
CA GLU A 76 -3.68 4.68 -16.96
C GLU A 76 -4.06 3.18 -16.99
N LYS A 77 -5.31 2.84 -16.60
CA LYS A 77 -5.87 1.48 -16.63
C LYS A 77 -5.10 0.48 -15.76
N LEU A 78 -4.47 0.95 -14.69
CA LEU A 78 -3.88 0.08 -13.69
C LEU A 78 -4.96 -0.42 -12.72
N HIS A 79 -4.75 -1.62 -12.17
CA HIS A 79 -5.68 -2.26 -11.24
C HIS A 79 -4.91 -2.86 -10.05
N PRO A 80 -5.34 -2.62 -8.80
CA PRO A 80 -4.62 -3.09 -7.62
C PRO A 80 -4.50 -4.63 -7.52
N GLU A 81 -5.40 -5.39 -8.15
CA GLU A 81 -5.34 -6.86 -8.12
C GLU A 81 -4.49 -7.47 -9.25
N PHE A 82 -4.27 -6.75 -10.35
CA PHE A 82 -3.69 -7.32 -11.57
C PHE A 82 -2.40 -6.63 -12.03
N SER A 83 -2.20 -5.38 -11.63
CA SER A 83 -1.02 -4.61 -11.99
C SER A 83 0.13 -4.92 -11.02
N ARG A 84 1.34 -4.95 -11.56
CA ARG A 84 2.54 -5.21 -10.76
C ARG A 84 2.87 -4.00 -9.91
N TYR A 85 3.49 -4.25 -8.76
CA TYR A 85 3.86 -3.20 -7.82
C TYR A 85 4.69 -2.09 -8.46
N LYS A 86 5.69 -2.48 -9.26
CA LYS A 86 6.59 -1.57 -9.96
C LYS A 86 5.87 -0.64 -10.95
N ASP A 87 4.82 -1.13 -11.61
CA ASP A 87 4.11 -0.38 -12.65
C ASP A 87 3.22 0.68 -11.99
N ILE A 88 2.56 0.31 -10.89
CA ILE A 88 1.80 1.23 -10.02
C ILE A 88 2.71 2.30 -9.43
N LEU A 89 3.87 1.91 -8.89
CA LEU A 89 4.81 2.87 -8.31
C LEU A 89 5.29 3.89 -9.36
N HIS A 90 5.64 3.41 -10.55
CA HIS A 90 6.11 4.28 -11.63
C HIS A 90 5.05 5.29 -12.08
N VAL A 91 3.82 4.85 -12.31
CA VAL A 91 2.73 5.75 -12.71
C VAL A 91 2.33 6.68 -11.56
N ALA A 92 2.40 6.22 -10.31
CA ALA A 92 2.14 7.06 -9.15
C ALA A 92 3.16 8.21 -9.03
N GLU A 93 4.45 7.93 -9.24
CA GLU A 93 5.51 8.96 -9.27
C GLU A 93 5.27 9.98 -10.40
N LEU A 94 4.92 9.51 -11.60
CA LEU A 94 4.61 10.41 -12.72
C LEU A 94 3.38 11.28 -12.46
N THR A 95 2.33 10.68 -11.90
CA THR A 95 1.10 11.41 -11.56
C THR A 95 1.36 12.45 -10.47
N GLU A 96 2.18 12.13 -9.47
CA GLU A 96 2.60 13.10 -8.45
C GLU A 96 3.29 14.32 -9.07
N VAL A 97 4.16 14.11 -10.05
CA VAL A 97 4.85 15.21 -10.76
C VAL A 97 3.84 16.06 -11.54
N ILE A 98 2.91 15.43 -12.27
CA ILE A 98 1.86 16.14 -13.02
C ILE A 98 1.01 17.01 -12.10
N GLU A 99 0.49 16.43 -11.00
CA GLU A 99 -0.33 17.14 -10.02
C GLU A 99 0.44 18.27 -9.30
N SER A 100 1.76 18.14 -9.17
CA SER A 100 2.61 19.21 -8.61
C SER A 100 2.79 20.40 -9.55
N ILE A 101 2.71 20.17 -10.86
CA ILE A 101 2.79 21.23 -11.89
C ILE A 101 1.46 21.97 -11.99
N ASP A 102 0.34 21.25 -11.89
CA ASP A 102 -1.01 21.80 -12.02
C ASP A 102 -1.46 22.64 -10.81
N LYS A 103 -0.80 22.49 -9.64
CA LYS A 103 -1.08 23.36 -8.49
C LYS A 103 -0.41 24.73 -8.69
N PRO A 104 -1.18 25.84 -8.88
CA PRO A 104 -0.58 27.16 -8.93
C PRO A 104 0.13 27.44 -7.60
N LYS A 105 1.38 27.89 -7.67
CA LYS A 105 2.06 28.48 -6.51
C LYS A 105 1.29 29.75 -6.15
N GLY A 106 0.47 29.66 -5.10
CA GLY A 106 -0.15 30.82 -4.47
C GLY A 106 0.90 31.79 -3.94
#